data_AF-A0A536XPU7-F1
#
_entry.id   AF-A0A536XPU7-F1
#
_cell.length_a   1.000
_cell.length_b   1.000
_cell.length_c   1.000
_cell.angle_alpha   90.00
_cell.angle_beta   90.00
_cell.angle_gamma   90.00
#
_symmetry.space_group_name_H-M   'P 1'
#
loop_
_entity.id
_entity.type
_entity.pdbx_description
1 polymer ?
#
loop_
_entity_poly.entity_id
_entity_poly.type
_entity_poly.pdbx_seq_one_letter_code
_entity_poly.pdbx_strand_id
1 'polypeptide(L)' 'RRAGKPSALDACHPALMSGSPFAPPTPSKPFARPVCAYPQTAKYEGAGDGADAANWECVTR' A
#
# COMPACT_ATOMS: atom_id res chain seq x y z
N ARG A 1 -8.94 -22.96 13.04
CA ARG A 1 -8.29 -22.99 11.72
C ARG A 1 -8.46 -21.61 11.09
N ARG A 2 -7.39 -20.86 10.82
CA ARG A 2 -7.46 -19.70 9.91
C ARG A 2 -6.42 -19.93 8.81
N ALA A 3 -6.72 -20.91 7.97
CA ALA A 3 -5.90 -21.32 6.84
C ALA A 3 -6.35 -20.56 5.58
N GLY A 4 -6.38 -19.23 5.66
CA GLY A 4 -6.57 -18.37 4.49
C GLY A 4 -5.26 -17.65 4.26
N LYS A 5 -4.50 -18.05 3.24
CA LYS A 5 -3.36 -17.24 2.80
C LYS A 5 -3.96 -15.92 2.28
N PRO A 6 -3.59 -14.76 2.84
CA PRO A 6 -4.13 -13.49 2.37
C PRO A 6 -3.74 -13.33 0.90
N SER A 7 -4.73 -13.02 0.07
CA SER A 7 -4.54 -12.75 -1.37
C SER A 7 -3.77 -11.45 -1.60
N ALA A 8 -3.81 -10.53 -0.64
CA ALA A 8 -3.01 -9.31 -0.60
C ALA A 8 -2.71 -8.92 0.86
N LEU A 9 -1.58 -8.24 1.09
CA LEU A 9 -1.27 -7.63 2.39
C LEU A 9 -1.53 -6.13 2.32
N ASP A 10 -2.27 -5.58 3.27
CA ASP A 10 -2.48 -4.13 3.35
C ASP A 10 -1.18 -3.43 3.76
N ALA A 11 -0.71 -2.49 2.92
CA ALA A 11 0.44 -1.66 3.21
C ALA A 11 0.09 -0.18 3.15
N CYS A 12 0.65 0.59 4.08
CA CYS A 12 0.44 2.03 4.18
C CYS A 12 1.78 2.77 4.15
N HIS A 13 1.77 3.92 3.50
CA HIS A 13 2.82 4.92 3.57
C HIS A 13 2.40 5.99 4.59
N PRO A 14 3.19 6.23 5.65
CA PRO A 14 2.81 7.14 6.72
C PRO A 14 2.95 8.61 6.29
N ALA A 15 2.17 9.50 6.90
CA ALA A 15 2.27 10.95 6.67
C ALA A 15 3.60 11.56 7.17
N LEU A 16 4.32 10.86 8.04
CA LEU A 16 5.62 11.26 8.57
C LEU A 16 6.60 10.10 8.40
N MET A 17 7.68 10.32 7.68
CA MET A 17 8.76 9.36 7.54
C MET A 17 9.79 9.59 8.65
N SER A 18 10.12 8.53 9.37
CA SER A 18 11.23 8.53 10.33
C SER A 18 12.56 8.50 9.56
N GLY A 19 13.40 9.51 9.78
CA GLY A 19 14.76 9.59 9.25
C GLY A 19 15.81 9.07 10.23
N SER A 20 17.06 9.50 10.04
CA SER A 20 18.17 9.29 10.99
C SER A 20 17.78 9.74 12.42
N PRO A 21 18.31 9.10 13.49
CA PRO A 21 17.99 9.42 14.88
C PRO A 21 18.14 10.90 15.29
N PHE A 22 18.95 11.65 14.55
CA PHE A 22 19.25 13.06 14.83
C PHE A 22 18.56 14.05 13.88
N ALA A 23 17.76 13.56 12.93
CA ALA A 23 17.03 14.40 11.99
C ALA A 23 15.55 14.52 12.41
N PRO A 24 14.91 15.69 12.22
CA PRO A 24 13.47 15.81 12.38
C PRO A 24 12.73 14.91 11.38
N PRO A 25 11.54 14.38 11.73
CA PRO A 25 10.74 13.57 10.83
C PRO A 25 10.33 14.39 9.60
N THR A 26 10.32 13.74 8.44
CA THR A 26 9.99 14.41 7.17
C THR A 26 8.52 14.21 6.83
N PRO A 27 7.77 15.29 6.50
CA PRO A 27 6.40 15.16 6.03
C PRO A 27 6.38 14.46 4.67
N SER A 28 5.39 13.59 4.50
CA SER A 28 5.19 12.81 3.28
C SER A 28 3.70 12.67 2.98
N LYS A 29 3.37 12.30 1.74
CA LYS A 29 1.98 12.04 1.35
C LYS A 29 1.56 10.65 1.83
N PRO A 30 0.56 10.52 2.71
CA PRO A 30 0.06 9.22 3.11
C PRO A 30 -0.71 8.58 1.96
N PHE A 31 -0.57 7.26 1.81
CA PHE A 31 -1.36 6.45 0.88
C PHE A 31 -1.35 4.98 1.31
N ALA A 32 -2.36 4.22 0.91
CA ALA A 32 -2.46 2.79 1.15
C ALA A 32 -2.54 2.04 -0.19
N ARG A 33 -1.86 0.89 -0.27
CA ARG A 33 -1.84 0.02 -1.46
C ARG A 33 -1.74 -1.45 -1.04
N PRO A 34 -2.43 -2.37 -1.74
CA PRO A 34 -2.25 -3.79 -1.51
C PRO A 34 -0.89 -4.26 -2.02
N VAL A 35 -0.17 -5.04 -1.20
CA VAL A 35 1.00 -5.80 -1.62
C VAL A 35 0.51 -7.13 -2.18
N CYS A 36 0.57 -7.23 -3.51
CA CYS A 36 0.09 -8.36 -4.26
C CYS A 36 1.08 -9.53 -4.22
N ALA A 37 0.56 -10.76 -4.28
CA ALA A 37 1.40 -11.93 -4.45
C ALA A 37 2.08 -11.90 -5.83
N TYR A 38 3.39 -12.12 -5.86
CA TYR A 38 4.11 -12.26 -7.12
C TYR A 38 3.50 -13.38 -7.99
N PRO A 39 3.31 -13.20 -9.32
CA PRO A 39 3.78 -12.08 -10.16
C PRO A 39 2.76 -10.94 -10.36
N GLN A 40 1.70 -10.88 -9.56
CA GLN A 40 0.69 -9.83 -9.68
C GLN A 40 1.25 -8.45 -9.27
N THR A 41 0.65 -7.39 -9.80
CA THR A 41 0.96 -6.00 -9.47
C THR A 41 -0.30 -5.24 -9.12
N ALA A 42 -0.21 -4.29 -8.19
CA ALA A 42 -1.32 -3.41 -7.85
C ALA A 42 -1.58 -2.42 -9.00
N LYS A 43 -2.83 -2.38 -9.46
CA LYS A 43 -3.32 -1.47 -10.50
C LYS A 43 -4.46 -0.64 -9.94
N TYR A 44 -4.42 0.66 -10.21
CA TYR A 44 -5.48 1.58 -9.86
C TYR A 44 -6.69 1.36 -10.77
N GLU A 45 -7.89 1.31 -10.19
CA GLU A 45 -9.14 1.05 -10.93
C GLU A 45 -9.57 2.23 -11.81
N GLY A 46 -9.01 3.42 -11.60
CA GLY A 46 -9.28 4.61 -12.41
C GLY A 46 -10.43 5.48 -11.86
N ALA A 47 -11.04 5.09 -10.76
CA ALA A 47 -12.08 5.84 -10.06
C ALA A 47 -11.80 5.89 -8.55
N GLY A 48 -12.27 6.95 -7.89
CA GLY A 48 -12.09 7.14 -6.45
C GLY A 48 -10.82 7.93 -6.08
N ASP A 49 -10.37 7.73 -4.85
CA ASP A 49 -9.15 8.34 -4.32
C ASP A 49 -7.97 7.39 -4.54
N GLY A 50 -6.93 7.88 -5.23
CA GLY A 50 -5.74 7.08 -5.54
C GLY A 50 -4.87 6.74 -4.33
N ALA A 51 -5.11 7.34 -3.17
CA ALA A 51 -4.42 7.04 -1.92
C ALA A 51 -5.17 6.01 -1.06
N ASP A 52 -6.40 5.64 -1.41
CA ASP A 52 -7.19 4.61 -0.71
C ASP A 52 -6.94 3.23 -1.33
N ALA A 53 -6.58 2.25 -0.50
CA ALA A 53 -6.28 0.88 -0.93
C ALA A 53 -7.48 0.17 -1.59
N ALA A 54 -8.71 0.58 -1.28
CA ALA A 54 -9.92 -0.01 -1.83
C ALA A 54 -10.09 0.23 -3.34
N ASN A 55 -9.42 1.25 -3.89
CA ASN A 55 -9.47 1.60 -5.32
C ASN A 55 -8.33 0.95 -6.13
N TRP A 56 -7.65 -0.04 -5.56
CA TRP A 56 -6.53 -0.76 -6.17
C TRP A 56 -6.80 -2.26 -6.17
N GLU A 57 -6.55 -2.91 -7.30
CA GLU A 57 -6.68 -4.35 -7.47
C GLU A 57 -5.34 -5.00 -7.85
N CYS A 58 -5.16 -6.26 -7.45
CA CYS A 58 -4.02 -7.06 -7.86
C CYS A 58 -4.31 -7.71 -9.21
N VAL A 59 -3.61 -7.26 -10.25
CA VAL A 59 -3.74 -7.81 -11.61
C VAL A 59 -2.48 -8.54 -12.03
N THR A 60 -2.64 -9.61 -12.81
CA THR A 60 -1.52 -10.23 -13.51
C THR A 60 -1.08 -9.30 -14.64
N ARG A 61 0.23 -9.06 -14.74
CA ARG A 61 0.83 -8.28 -15.83
C ARG A 61 0.90 -9.07 -17.13
#